data_AF-A0A820F188-F1
#
_entry.id   AF-A0A820F188-F1
#
_cell.length_a   1.000
_cell.length_b   1.000
_cell.length_c   1.000
_cell.angle_alpha   90.00
_cell.angle_beta   90.00
_cell.angle_gamma   90.00
#
_symmetry.space_group_name_H-M   'P 1'
#
loop_
_entity.id
_entity.type
_entity.pdbx_description
1 polymer ?
#
loop_
_entity_poly.entity_id
_entity_poly.type
_entity_poly.pdbx_seq_one_letter_code
_entity_poly.pdbx_strand_id
1 'polypeptide(L)'
;MYILFFETVSFGRTNDSTYYFTNMLTKAFVTSKINDTNGFNDISQDNGEDFWRALQGPIFSRLYNVNITASNVSYGYIFNENKILGVPRLKQVRVKPNSCQFHKEFGKRNFTQGCYAEYTISQEDQNSFGNNSLNILTSNAWVYKSNELTKTNLYTGMVSKYNDGGFIQLFTRK
;
A
#
# COMPACT_ATOMS: atom_id res chain seq x y z
N MET A 1 -22.62 18.61 -34.61
CA MET A 1 -23.15 17.28 -34.26
C MET A 1 -22.15 16.43 -33.47
N TYR A 2 -20.88 16.29 -33.90
CA TYR A 2 -19.86 15.52 -33.16
C TYR A 2 -19.51 16.06 -31.76
N ILE A 3 -19.47 17.39 -31.57
CA ILE A 3 -19.15 18.00 -30.27
C ILE A 3 -20.21 17.64 -29.21
N LEU A 4 -21.49 17.70 -29.57
CA LEU A 4 -22.60 17.34 -28.67
C LEU A 4 -22.55 15.85 -28.26
N PHE A 5 -22.08 14.98 -29.14
CA PHE A 5 -21.88 13.57 -28.80
C PHE A 5 -20.75 13.41 -27.77
N PHE A 6 -19.63 14.13 -27.95
CA PHE A 6 -18.54 14.11 -26.98
C PHE A 6 -18.97 14.66 -25.62
N GLU A 7 -19.70 15.78 -25.61
CA GLU A 7 -20.23 16.40 -24.39
C GLU A 7 -21.17 15.45 -23.63
N THR A 8 -22.13 14.82 -24.31
CA THR A 8 -23.05 13.88 -23.63
C THR A 8 -22.34 12.67 -23.05
N VAL A 9 -21.31 12.14 -23.72
CA VAL A 9 -20.49 11.04 -23.21
C VAL A 9 -19.63 11.48 -22.02
N SER A 10 -19.03 12.68 -22.09
CA SER A 10 -18.21 13.22 -21.00
C SER A 10 -19.04 13.57 -19.77
N PHE A 11 -20.14 14.31 -19.94
CA PHE A 11 -21.03 14.70 -18.84
C PHE A 11 -21.81 13.53 -18.26
N GLY A 12 -22.17 12.53 -19.08
CA GLY A 12 -22.83 11.32 -18.60
C GLY A 12 -21.96 10.46 -17.67
N ARG A 13 -20.63 10.68 -17.66
CA ARG A 13 -19.68 9.99 -16.77
C ARG A 13 -19.41 10.77 -15.47
N THR A 14 -19.73 12.05 -15.41
CA THR A 14 -19.48 12.90 -14.25
C THR A 14 -20.72 12.99 -13.36
N ASN A 15 -20.54 12.82 -12.05
CA ASN A 15 -21.61 12.95 -11.06
C ASN A 15 -21.16 13.95 -9.98
N ASP A 16 -22.04 14.88 -9.60
CA ASP A 16 -21.76 15.88 -8.57
C ASP A 16 -21.45 15.24 -7.20
N SER A 17 -22.05 14.08 -6.92
CA SER A 17 -21.82 13.32 -5.69
C SER A 17 -20.43 12.68 -5.60
N THR A 18 -19.69 12.58 -6.72
CA THR A 18 -18.35 11.97 -6.74
C THR A 18 -17.37 12.73 -5.84
N TYR A 19 -17.45 14.06 -5.80
CA TYR A 19 -16.58 14.87 -4.94
C TYR A 19 -16.79 14.54 -3.45
N TYR A 20 -18.04 14.48 -3.00
CA TYR A 20 -18.37 14.17 -1.61
C TYR A 20 -17.95 12.75 -1.24
N PHE A 21 -18.15 11.79 -2.15
CA PHE A 21 -17.71 10.42 -1.96
C PHE A 21 -16.18 10.33 -1.79
N THR A 22 -15.41 10.95 -2.69
CA THR A 22 -13.94 10.97 -2.57
C THR A 22 -13.50 11.67 -1.28
N ASN A 23 -14.09 12.81 -0.93
CA ASN A 23 -13.76 13.54 0.29
C ASN A 23 -14.06 12.72 1.56
N MET A 24 -15.18 12.00 1.59
CA MET A 24 -15.54 11.11 2.69
C MET A 24 -14.49 10.01 2.86
N LEU A 25 -14.08 9.35 1.76
CA LEU A 25 -13.04 8.32 1.78
C LEU A 25 -11.66 8.87 2.18
N THR A 26 -11.28 10.06 1.69
CA THR A 26 -10.03 10.73 2.07
C THR A 26 -10.02 11.05 3.55
N LYS A 27 -11.11 11.62 4.08
CA LYS A 27 -11.26 11.87 5.51
C LYS A 27 -11.24 10.58 6.32
N ALA A 28 -11.71 9.48 5.71
CA ALA A 28 -11.76 8.20 6.36
C ALA A 28 -10.37 7.58 6.57
N PHE A 29 -9.58 7.51 5.51
CA PHE A 29 -8.34 6.74 5.50
C PHE A 29 -7.08 7.58 5.62
N VAL A 30 -7.10 8.83 5.17
CA VAL A 30 -5.90 9.68 5.10
C VAL A 30 -5.83 10.62 6.29
N THR A 31 -6.87 11.41 6.54
CA THR A 31 -6.85 12.44 7.58
C THR A 31 -7.38 11.94 8.93
N SER A 32 -7.67 10.65 9.04
CA SER A 32 -8.14 10.08 10.30
C SER A 32 -7.00 10.02 11.31
N LYS A 33 -7.29 10.45 12.54
CA LYS A 33 -6.31 10.48 13.62
C LYS A 33 -5.89 9.06 14.00
N ILE A 34 -4.59 8.82 14.07
CA ILE A 34 -4.02 7.53 14.48
C ILE A 34 -3.90 7.47 16.00
N ASN A 35 -3.32 8.51 16.63
CA ASN A 35 -3.11 8.65 18.07
C ASN A 35 -3.32 10.14 18.50
N ASP A 36 -4.52 10.67 18.29
CA ASP A 36 -5.00 12.02 18.65
C ASP A 36 -4.37 13.26 17.99
N THR A 37 -3.15 13.18 17.45
CA THR A 37 -2.44 14.33 16.84
C THR A 37 -2.24 14.24 15.34
N ASN A 38 -1.87 13.06 14.82
CA ASN A 38 -1.38 12.92 13.45
C ASN A 38 -2.23 11.96 12.61
N GLY A 39 -2.49 12.33 11.35
CA GLY A 39 -3.13 11.47 10.35
C GLY A 39 -2.11 10.64 9.56
N PHE A 40 -2.58 9.87 8.57
CA PHE A 40 -1.69 9.13 7.66
C PHE A 40 -0.78 10.07 6.85
N ASN A 41 -1.23 11.29 6.59
CA ASN A 41 -0.47 12.35 5.95
C ASN A 41 0.74 12.82 6.75
N ASP A 42 0.74 12.59 8.06
CA ASP A 42 1.77 13.10 8.98
C ASP A 42 2.73 11.98 9.44
N ILE A 43 2.70 10.82 8.79
CA ILE A 43 3.62 9.73 9.08
C ILE A 43 5.02 10.16 8.68
N SER A 44 5.89 10.28 9.68
CA SER A 44 7.30 10.61 9.48
C SER A 44 8.04 9.45 8.80
N GLN A 45 9.04 9.78 7.99
CA GLN A 45 9.90 8.78 7.32
C GLN A 45 10.80 8.04 8.32
N ASP A 46 11.07 8.65 9.47
CA ASP A 46 12.04 8.16 10.45
C ASP A 46 11.48 7.05 11.36
N ASN A 47 10.15 6.89 11.43
CA ASN A 47 9.51 5.91 12.27
C ASN A 47 8.58 4.96 11.49
N GLY A 48 9.11 3.79 11.13
CA GLY A 48 8.32 2.73 10.49
C GLY A 48 7.19 2.17 11.38
N GLU A 49 7.22 2.37 12.70
CA GLU A 49 6.15 1.89 13.59
C GLU A 49 4.84 2.64 13.37
N ASP A 50 4.88 3.93 13.05
CA ASP A 50 3.67 4.74 12.87
C ASP A 50 2.89 4.29 11.64
N PHE A 51 3.57 3.81 10.60
CA PHE A 51 2.93 3.14 9.47
C PHE A 51 2.13 1.91 9.91
N TRP A 52 2.72 1.03 10.73
CA TRP A 52 2.04 -0.16 11.22
C TRP A 52 0.87 0.17 12.15
N ARG A 53 1.02 1.18 13.01
CA ARG A 53 -0.07 1.68 13.86
C ARG A 53 -1.23 2.22 13.02
N ALA A 54 -0.94 2.98 11.96
CA ALA A 54 -1.96 3.48 11.04
C ALA A 54 -2.70 2.34 10.32
N LEU A 55 -1.95 1.33 9.85
CA LEU A 55 -2.51 0.20 9.13
C LEU A 55 -3.40 -0.66 10.05
N GLN A 56 -2.91 -1.01 11.23
CA GLN A 56 -3.62 -1.87 12.18
C GLN A 56 -4.76 -1.15 12.89
N GLY A 57 -4.63 0.16 13.13
CA GLY A 57 -5.65 0.98 13.79
C GLY A 57 -6.73 1.47 12.82
N PRO A 58 -6.67 2.72 12.35
CA PRO A 58 -7.78 3.34 11.61
C PRO A 58 -8.09 2.66 10.26
N ILE A 59 -7.11 2.11 9.55
CA ILE A 59 -7.36 1.53 8.23
C ILE A 59 -8.10 0.19 8.34
N PHE A 60 -7.56 -0.77 9.08
CA PHE A 60 -8.21 -2.09 9.23
C PHE A 60 -9.51 -2.04 10.02
N SER A 61 -9.62 -1.19 11.04
CA SER A 61 -10.89 -1.04 11.77
C SER A 61 -12.04 -0.59 10.86
N ARG A 62 -11.75 0.26 9.85
CA ARG A 62 -12.75 0.73 8.88
C ARG A 62 -13.03 -0.27 7.76
N LEU A 63 -12.00 -0.95 7.26
CA LEU A 63 -12.14 -1.94 6.19
C LEU A 63 -12.86 -3.21 6.65
N TYR A 64 -12.57 -3.66 7.88
CA TYR A 64 -13.16 -4.87 8.47
C TYR A 64 -14.24 -4.55 9.49
N ASN A 65 -14.88 -3.38 9.38
CA ASN A 65 -15.98 -3.02 10.26
C ASN A 65 -17.11 -4.05 10.11
N VAL A 66 -17.63 -4.53 11.25
CA VAL A 66 -18.72 -5.50 11.30
C VAL A 66 -19.97 -4.74 11.70
N ASN A 67 -20.96 -4.70 10.80
CA ASN A 67 -22.27 -4.20 11.16
C ASN A 67 -23.14 -5.37 11.63
N ILE A 68 -23.41 -5.39 12.93
CA ILE A 68 -24.32 -6.36 13.54
C ILE A 68 -25.69 -5.69 13.62
N THR A 69 -26.57 -6.03 12.68
CA THR A 69 -28.01 -5.73 12.83
C THR A 69 -28.71 -6.94 13.44
N ALA A 70 -29.86 -6.74 14.08
CA ALA A 70 -30.59 -7.78 14.82
C ALA A 70 -30.99 -9.02 13.98
N SER A 71 -30.85 -8.96 12.65
CA SER A 71 -31.26 -10.03 11.74
C SER A 71 -30.17 -10.51 10.76
N ASN A 72 -29.03 -9.82 10.57
CA ASN A 72 -27.94 -10.28 9.71
C ASN A 72 -26.58 -9.64 10.05
N VAL A 73 -25.52 -10.45 10.03
CA VAL A 73 -24.12 -9.98 10.07
C VAL A 73 -23.64 -9.75 8.64
N SER A 74 -23.34 -8.50 8.29
CA SER A 74 -22.86 -8.14 6.95
C SER A 74 -21.40 -7.71 7.00
N TYR A 75 -20.54 -8.38 6.23
CA TYR A 75 -19.10 -8.12 6.18
C TYR A 75 -18.68 -7.37 4.91
N GLY A 76 -17.69 -6.49 5.06
CA GLY A 76 -17.05 -5.81 3.94
C GLY A 76 -17.87 -4.63 3.43
N TYR A 77 -18.46 -3.85 4.33
CA TYR A 77 -19.06 -2.56 4.02
C TYR A 77 -18.30 -1.46 4.75
N ILE A 78 -17.94 -0.42 4.01
CA ILE A 78 -17.40 0.82 4.55
C ILE A 78 -18.58 1.76 4.75
N PHE A 79 -18.72 2.30 5.97
CA PHE A 79 -19.81 3.19 6.37
C PHE A 79 -21.22 2.63 6.15
N ASN A 80 -21.38 1.29 6.15
CA ASN A 80 -22.65 0.59 5.93
C ASN A 80 -23.33 0.81 4.57
N GLU A 81 -22.74 1.62 3.69
CA GLU A 81 -23.31 1.97 2.38
C GLU A 81 -22.46 1.44 1.22
N ASN A 82 -21.14 1.34 1.40
CA ASN A 82 -20.20 1.04 0.32
C ASN A 82 -19.62 -0.36 0.45
N LYS A 83 -19.90 -1.22 -0.52
CA LYS A 83 -19.40 -2.62 -0.52
C LYS A 83 -17.95 -2.69 -0.99
N ILE A 84 -17.10 -3.37 -0.21
CA ILE A 84 -15.73 -3.69 -0.57
C ILE A 84 -15.73 -4.86 -1.56
N LEU A 85 -14.98 -4.70 -2.66
CA LEU A 85 -14.73 -5.74 -3.63
C LEU A 85 -13.33 -6.33 -3.41
N GLY A 86 -13.25 -7.65 -3.27
CA GLY A 86 -11.98 -8.35 -3.05
C GLY A 86 -11.41 -8.13 -1.64
N VAL A 87 -10.08 -8.10 -1.57
CA VAL A 87 -9.32 -7.93 -0.32
C VAL A 87 -8.15 -6.97 -0.55
N PRO A 88 -7.71 -6.23 0.48
CA PRO A 88 -6.54 -5.37 0.37
C PRO A 88 -5.27 -6.18 0.04
N ARG A 89 -4.30 -5.53 -0.61
CA ARG A 89 -3.02 -6.12 -1.00
C ARG A 89 -1.89 -5.16 -0.63
N LEU A 90 -0.94 -5.64 0.19
CA LEU A 90 0.28 -4.89 0.49
C LEU A 90 1.40 -5.34 -0.45
N LYS A 91 2.07 -4.39 -1.09
CA LYS A 91 3.25 -4.61 -1.93
C LYS A 91 4.44 -3.88 -1.34
N GLN A 92 5.56 -4.58 -1.21
CA GLN A 92 6.84 -4.02 -0.78
C GLN A 92 7.89 -4.23 -1.87
N VAL A 93 8.72 -3.21 -2.08
CA VAL A 93 9.94 -3.28 -2.90
C VAL A 93 11.15 -3.15 -1.98
N ARG A 94 12.28 -3.73 -2.38
CA ARG A 94 13.52 -3.73 -1.60
C ARG A 94 14.69 -3.42 -2.52
N VAL A 95 15.77 -2.87 -1.95
CA VAL A 95 17.01 -2.57 -2.68
C VAL A 95 18.06 -3.60 -2.30
N LYS A 96 18.89 -3.99 -3.27
CA LYS A 96 19.97 -4.97 -3.05
C LYS A 96 20.91 -4.51 -1.94
N PRO A 97 21.34 -5.42 -1.06
CA PRO A 97 22.38 -5.09 -0.09
C PRO A 97 23.69 -4.76 -0.81
N ASN A 98 24.45 -3.81 -0.26
CA ASN A 98 25.73 -3.33 -0.80
C ASN A 98 25.62 -2.74 -2.21
N SER A 99 24.50 -2.09 -2.49
CA SER A 99 24.25 -1.39 -3.76
C SER A 99 24.95 -0.02 -3.85
N CYS A 100 25.43 0.52 -2.73
CA CYS A 100 26.25 1.74 -2.69
C CYS A 100 27.70 1.47 -2.29
N GLN A 101 28.59 2.34 -2.75
CA GLN A 101 30.01 2.28 -2.45
C GLN A 101 30.34 3.23 -1.30
N PHE A 102 30.85 2.69 -0.19
CA PHE A 102 31.37 3.53 0.89
C PHE A 102 32.69 4.19 0.49
N HIS A 103 32.89 5.41 0.95
CA HIS A 103 34.21 6.03 0.89
C HIS A 103 35.19 5.20 1.73
N LYS A 104 36.41 5.00 1.21
CA LYS A 104 37.42 4.07 1.74
C LYS A 104 37.77 4.31 3.23
N GLU A 105 37.63 5.56 3.68
CA GLU A 105 37.90 5.96 5.07
C GLU A 105 36.83 5.49 6.07
N PHE A 106 35.58 5.32 5.63
CA PHE A 106 34.50 4.81 6.47
C PHE A 106 34.38 3.28 6.39
N GLY A 107 34.75 2.67 5.25
CA GLY A 107 34.66 1.22 5.04
C GLY A 107 35.66 0.38 5.85
N LYS A 108 36.74 0.97 6.38
CA LYS A 108 37.71 0.28 7.25
C LYS A 108 37.18 0.01 8.66
N ARG A 109 36.10 0.68 9.03
CA ARG A 109 35.50 0.55 10.35
C ARG A 109 34.27 -0.33 10.19
N ASN A 110 34.22 -1.50 10.83
CA ASN A 110 33.11 -2.48 10.82
C ASN A 110 31.81 -1.95 11.46
N PHE A 111 31.39 -0.71 11.16
CA PHE A 111 30.26 -0.03 11.79
C PHE A 111 28.94 -0.22 11.03
N THR A 112 28.95 -0.75 9.80
CA THR A 112 27.74 -0.80 8.96
C THR A 112 27.45 -2.23 8.47
N GLN A 113 26.26 -2.74 8.78
CA GLN A 113 25.77 -4.06 8.36
C GLN A 113 25.38 -4.15 6.85
N GLY A 114 25.50 -3.06 6.10
CA GLY A 114 25.26 -3.04 4.65
C GLY A 114 25.01 -1.62 4.13
N CYS A 115 25.20 -1.42 2.83
CA CYS A 115 24.91 -0.16 2.14
C CYS A 115 23.67 -0.32 1.25
N TYR A 116 22.69 0.57 1.35
CA TYR A 116 21.54 0.60 0.45
C TYR A 116 21.52 1.91 -0.32
N ALA A 117 21.64 1.82 -1.65
CA ALA A 117 21.53 2.96 -2.54
C ALA A 117 20.06 3.41 -2.70
N GLU A 118 19.87 4.52 -3.40
CA GLU A 118 18.55 4.93 -3.86
C GLU A 118 17.90 3.87 -4.74
N TYR A 119 16.56 3.78 -4.68
CA TYR A 119 15.84 2.79 -5.47
C TYR A 119 15.87 3.13 -6.97
N THR A 120 16.37 2.18 -7.74
CA THR A 120 16.19 2.11 -9.19
C THR A 120 15.75 0.70 -9.57
N ILE A 121 15.08 0.56 -10.72
CA ILE A 121 14.59 -0.74 -11.21
C ILE A 121 15.73 -1.77 -11.34
N SER A 122 16.97 -1.33 -11.67
CA SER A 122 18.13 -2.22 -11.78
C SER A 122 18.71 -2.67 -10.42
N GLN A 123 18.51 -1.86 -9.38
CA GLN A 123 18.98 -2.13 -8.01
C GLN A 123 17.93 -2.82 -7.13
N GLU A 124 16.76 -3.16 -7.67
CA GLU A 124 15.71 -3.87 -6.95
C GLU A 124 16.16 -5.27 -6.52
N ASP A 125 16.00 -5.59 -5.24
CA ASP A 125 16.28 -6.91 -4.68
C ASP A 125 15.12 -7.86 -4.95
N GLN A 126 15.43 -8.93 -5.70
CA GLN A 126 14.51 -9.99 -6.04
C GLN A 126 14.77 -11.27 -5.23
N ASN A 127 15.75 -11.25 -4.33
CA ASN A 127 16.05 -12.40 -3.49
C ASN A 127 15.01 -12.56 -2.38
N SER A 128 14.51 -13.78 -2.21
CA SER A 128 13.65 -14.11 -1.07
C SER A 128 14.36 -13.86 0.26
N PHE A 129 13.60 -13.48 1.27
CA PHE A 129 14.12 -13.14 2.59
C PHE A 129 13.23 -13.67 3.71
N GLY A 130 13.56 -13.37 4.96
CA GLY A 130 12.75 -13.80 6.11
C GLY A 130 12.81 -15.31 6.36
N ASN A 131 12.09 -15.75 7.39
CA ASN A 131 12.00 -17.17 7.71
C ASN A 131 10.77 -17.78 7.02
N ASN A 132 11.01 -18.57 5.98
CA ASN A 132 9.96 -19.25 5.20
C ASN A 132 9.12 -20.24 6.03
N SER A 133 9.53 -20.56 7.26
CA SER A 133 8.84 -21.47 8.18
C SER A 133 7.72 -20.82 9.00
N LEU A 134 7.54 -19.50 8.94
CA LEU A 134 6.45 -18.82 9.65
C LEU A 134 5.19 -18.76 8.77
N ASN A 135 4.25 -19.66 9.05
CA ASN A 135 2.84 -19.71 8.61
C ASN A 135 2.59 -19.64 7.09
N ILE A 136 1.83 -20.59 6.53
CA ILE A 136 1.53 -20.67 5.07
C ILE A 136 0.93 -19.35 4.53
N LEU A 137 0.20 -18.62 5.38
CA LEU A 137 -0.44 -17.34 5.06
C LEU A 137 0.55 -16.18 4.87
N THR A 138 1.71 -16.23 5.52
CA THR A 138 2.78 -15.20 5.47
C THR A 138 3.98 -15.65 4.65
N SER A 139 4.17 -16.95 4.43
CA SER A 139 5.28 -17.52 3.65
C SER A 139 5.38 -16.90 2.26
N ASN A 140 4.24 -16.57 1.63
CA ASN A 140 4.18 -15.97 0.30
C ASN A 140 4.50 -14.46 0.23
N ALA A 141 4.63 -13.77 1.37
CA ALA A 141 5.01 -12.35 1.38
C ALA A 141 6.51 -12.16 1.18
N TRP A 142 7.32 -13.13 1.59
CA TRP A 142 8.78 -13.00 1.63
C TRP A 142 9.48 -13.49 0.35
N VAL A 143 8.70 -13.94 -0.63
CA VAL A 143 9.15 -14.40 -1.94
C VAL A 143 8.80 -13.36 -2.98
N TYR A 144 9.78 -12.99 -3.81
CA TYR A 144 9.58 -12.02 -4.88
C TYR A 144 8.65 -12.56 -5.96
N LYS A 145 7.71 -11.73 -6.42
CA LYS A 145 6.78 -12.07 -7.51
C LYS A 145 7.02 -11.14 -8.70
N SER A 146 7.23 -11.72 -9.87
CA SER A 146 7.33 -11.00 -11.15
C SER A 146 5.96 -10.52 -11.65
N ASN A 147 5.95 -9.60 -12.62
CA ASN A 147 4.74 -9.06 -13.24
C ASN A 147 3.71 -10.13 -13.61
N GLU A 148 4.15 -11.22 -14.25
CA GLU A 148 3.27 -12.30 -14.71
C GLU A 148 2.35 -12.85 -13.61
N LEU A 149 2.84 -12.85 -12.37
CA LEU A 149 2.10 -13.29 -11.19
C LEU A 149 1.32 -12.15 -10.52
N THR A 150 1.88 -10.94 -10.50
CA THR A 150 1.26 -9.80 -9.79
C THR A 150 0.17 -9.09 -10.60
N LYS A 151 0.21 -9.23 -11.94
CA LYS A 151 -0.62 -8.52 -12.92
C LYS A 151 -0.70 -7.02 -12.64
N THR A 152 0.43 -6.43 -12.28
CA THR A 152 0.53 -5.04 -11.86
C THR A 152 1.33 -4.25 -12.89
N ASN A 153 1.03 -2.96 -13.03
CA ASN A 153 1.78 -2.07 -13.91
C ASN A 153 2.84 -1.28 -13.13
N LEU A 154 3.79 -0.69 -13.85
CA LEU A 154 4.76 0.23 -13.29
C LEU A 154 4.04 1.42 -12.61
N TYR A 155 4.46 1.75 -11.39
CA TYR A 155 3.89 2.84 -10.60
C TYR A 155 4.87 4.01 -10.53
N THR A 156 4.41 5.22 -10.86
CA THR A 156 5.23 6.43 -10.75
C THR A 156 4.91 7.12 -9.43
N GLY A 157 5.87 7.11 -8.49
CA GLY A 157 5.77 7.90 -7.28
C GLY A 157 6.44 9.27 -7.42
N MET A 158 6.52 10.00 -6.31
CA MET A 158 7.16 11.33 -6.29
C MET A 158 8.68 11.27 -6.48
N VAL A 159 9.32 10.21 -5.96
CA VAL A 159 10.79 10.08 -5.96
C VAL A 159 11.30 9.23 -7.11
N SER A 160 10.63 8.12 -7.43
CA SER A 160 11.10 7.17 -8.44
C SER A 160 9.94 6.41 -9.10
N LYS A 161 10.29 5.64 -10.14
CA LYS A 161 9.39 4.73 -10.85
C LYS A 161 9.59 3.32 -10.31
N TYR A 162 8.55 2.75 -9.72
CA TYR A 162 8.55 1.45 -9.09
C TYR A 162 8.10 0.36 -10.05
N ASN A 163 8.85 -0.72 -10.09
CA ASN A 163 8.59 -1.84 -10.99
C ASN A 163 7.23 -2.52 -10.72
N ASP A 164 6.79 -3.34 -11.66
CA ASP A 164 5.54 -4.09 -11.63
C ASP A 164 5.54 -5.30 -10.66
N GLY A 165 6.71 -5.81 -10.32
CA GLY A 165 6.90 -6.89 -9.36
C GLY A 165 6.91 -6.44 -7.89
N GLY A 166 7.28 -7.38 -7.01
CA GLY A 166 7.58 -7.10 -5.60
C GLY A 166 7.16 -8.23 -4.65
N PHE A 167 7.33 -7.94 -3.37
CA PHE A 167 6.92 -8.80 -2.25
C PHE A 167 5.47 -8.48 -1.89
N ILE A 168 4.58 -9.47 -2.00
CA ILE A 168 3.13 -9.23 -1.92
C ILE A 168 2.47 -10.10 -0.86
N GLN A 169 1.77 -9.44 0.06
CA GLN A 169 0.82 -10.04 0.99
C GLN A 169 -0.62 -9.68 0.59
N LEU A 170 -1.45 -10.71 0.42
CA LEU A 170 -2.90 -10.56 0.31
C LEU A 170 -3.50 -10.71 1.70
N PHE A 171 -4.37 -9.79 2.10
CA PHE A 171 -5.11 -9.92 3.35
C PHE A 171 -6.32 -10.82 3.16
N THR A 172 -6.81 -11.43 4.24
CA THR A 172 -7.99 -12.29 4.18
C THR A 172 -9.27 -11.49 4.40
N ARG A 173 -10.40 -12.03 3.94
CA ARG A 173 -11.73 -11.57 4.39
C ARG A 173 -12.04 -12.35 5.67
N LYS A 174 -12.42 -11.65 6.75
CA LYS A 174 -12.94 -12.31 7.96
C LYS A 174 -14.26 -13.01 7.64
#